data_AF-A0A0F3GVD3-F1
#
_entry.id   AF-A0A0F3GVD3-F1
#
_cell.length_a   1.000
_cell.length_b   1.000
_cell.length_c   1.000
_cell.angle_alpha   90.00
_cell.angle_beta   90.00
_cell.angle_gamma   90.00
#
_symmetry.space_group_name_H-M   'P 1'
#
loop_
_entity.id
_entity.type
_entity.pdbx_description
1 polymer ?
#
loop_
_entity_poly.entity_id
_entity_poly.type
_entity_poly.pdbx_seq_one_letter_code
_entity_poly.pdbx_strand_id
1 'polypeptide(L)'
;MKALNMLFGIILFSVFSTVTTVDAANSSFTQADRDRMIRLEVRLEEGLKATNQKIDDGLRATNQKIDDGLKATNQRIDDLIGLIYVMISGMFVLVGFILWDRRTTLAPVVRTTRELELRAEKAEKLERAIKEKADNDPELKEALRHAGLL
;
A
#
# COMPACT_ATOMS: atom_id res chain seq x y z
N MET A 1 52.55 -26.56 96.49
CA MET A 1 51.58 -25.81 95.66
C MET A 1 52.15 -25.35 94.30
N LYS A 2 53.38 -24.84 94.22
CA LYS A 2 53.96 -24.35 92.93
C LYS A 2 54.09 -25.42 91.83
N ALA A 3 54.54 -26.64 92.16
CA ALA A 3 54.72 -27.73 91.19
C ALA A 3 53.39 -28.27 90.62
N LEU A 4 52.30 -28.23 91.41
CA LEU A 4 50.99 -28.71 90.98
C LEU A 4 50.35 -27.74 89.96
N ASN A 5 50.48 -26.43 90.19
CA ASN A 5 50.01 -25.42 89.23
C ASN A 5 50.83 -25.44 87.94
N MET A 6 52.12 -25.78 88.01
CA MET A 6 52.98 -25.91 86.83
C MET A 6 52.58 -27.12 85.97
N LEU A 7 52.28 -28.26 86.60
CA LEU A 7 51.75 -29.44 85.90
C LEU A 7 50.37 -29.19 85.27
N PHE A 8 49.48 -28.50 85.99
CA PHE A 8 48.17 -28.13 85.45
C PHE A 8 48.29 -27.19 84.24
N GLY A 9 49.21 -26.23 84.29
CA GLY A 9 49.51 -25.34 83.16
C GLY A 9 50.05 -26.07 81.93
N ILE A 10 50.92 -27.07 82.12
CA ILE A 10 51.46 -27.90 81.01
C ILE A 10 50.36 -28.75 80.37
N ILE A 11 49.47 -29.35 81.18
CA ILE A 11 48.33 -30.12 80.67
C ILE A 11 47.39 -29.21 79.88
N LEU A 12 47.11 -28.02 80.40
CA LEU A 12 46.23 -27.06 79.74
C LEU A 12 46.82 -26.55 78.42
N PHE A 13 48.14 -26.35 78.35
CA PHE A 13 48.87 -25.99 77.13
C PHE A 13 48.92 -27.13 76.10
N SER A 14 49.09 -28.37 76.57
CA SER A 14 49.05 -29.56 75.71
C SER A 14 47.67 -29.77 75.09
N VAL A 15 46.60 -29.56 75.85
CA VAL A 15 45.21 -29.65 75.36
C VAL A 15 44.88 -28.50 74.40
N PHE A 16 45.42 -27.30 74.65
CA PHE A 16 45.26 -26.16 73.75
C PHE A 16 45.94 -26.39 72.38
N SER A 17 47.11 -27.05 72.38
CA SER A 17 47.86 -27.36 71.16
C SER A 17 47.17 -28.40 70.27
N THR A 18 46.35 -29.29 70.84
CA THR A 18 45.59 -30.28 70.05
C THR A 18 44.27 -29.75 69.49
N VAL A 19 43.78 -28.59 69.96
CA VAL A 19 42.53 -27.97 69.48
C VAL A 19 42.76 -27.08 68.26
N THR A 20 44.00 -26.70 67.94
CA THR A 20 44.31 -25.79 66.83
C THR A 20 44.51 -26.45 65.47
N THR A 21 44.36 -27.77 65.33
CA THR A 21 44.22 -28.38 64.00
C THR A 21 42.78 -28.27 63.52
N VAL A 22 42.35 -27.02 63.27
CA VAL A 22 41.20 -26.78 62.40
C VAL A 22 41.68 -27.07 61.00
N ASP A 23 41.20 -28.19 60.46
CA ASP A 23 41.45 -28.60 59.10
C ASP A 23 40.91 -27.51 58.16
N ALA A 24 41.81 -26.75 57.53
CA ALA A 24 41.48 -25.72 56.54
C ALA A 24 41.04 -26.34 55.20
N ALA A 25 40.49 -27.54 55.22
CA ALA A 25 40.07 -28.31 54.07
C ALA A 25 38.54 -28.26 53.92
N ASN A 26 37.98 -27.08 53.68
CA ASN A 26 36.63 -27.00 53.12
C ASN A 26 36.40 -25.75 52.24
N SER A 27 37.43 -25.36 51.49
CA SER A 27 37.35 -24.29 50.48
C SER A 27 37.73 -24.81 49.09
N SER A 28 37.16 -25.93 48.64
CA SER A 28 37.53 -26.47 47.33
C SER A 28 36.78 -25.79 46.17
N PHE A 29 36.91 -24.46 46.07
CA PHE A 29 37.00 -23.82 44.77
C PHE A 29 38.49 -23.78 44.42
N THR A 30 38.96 -24.87 43.81
CA THR A 30 40.37 -25.09 43.55
C THR A 30 40.89 -24.12 42.49
N GLN A 31 42.21 -23.98 42.35
CA GLN A 31 42.78 -23.18 41.25
C GLN A 31 42.35 -23.72 39.88
N ALA A 32 42.17 -25.03 39.76
CA ALA A 32 41.64 -25.66 38.55
C ALA A 32 40.18 -25.24 38.25
N ASP A 33 39.35 -25.02 39.28
CA ASP A 33 37.98 -24.54 39.11
C ASP A 33 37.93 -23.07 38.66
N ARG A 34 38.84 -22.23 39.18
CA ARG A 34 39.04 -20.85 38.68
C ARG A 34 39.42 -20.83 37.21
N ASP A 35 40.40 -21.64 36.81
CA ASP A 35 40.85 -21.70 35.41
C ASP A 35 39.77 -22.27 34.47
N ARG A 36 38.93 -23.19 34.96
CA ARG A 36 37.75 -23.67 34.24
C ARG A 36 36.71 -22.57 34.08
N MET A 37 36.43 -21.80 35.14
CA MET A 37 35.48 -20.69 35.10
C MET A 37 35.91 -19.61 34.10
N ILE A 38 37.18 -19.19 34.14
CA ILE A 38 37.73 -18.21 33.19
C ILE A 38 37.58 -18.69 31.75
N ARG A 39 37.89 -19.97 31.46
CA ARG A 39 37.69 -20.51 30.10
C ARG A 39 36.22 -20.56 29.68
N LEU A 40 35.31 -20.83 30.62
CA LEU A 40 33.87 -20.83 30.34
C LEU A 40 33.37 -19.42 30.05
N GLU A 41 33.80 -18.42 30.82
CA GLU A 41 33.49 -17.01 30.59
C GLU A 41 33.95 -16.56 29.21
N VAL A 42 35.20 -16.84 28.84
CA VAL A 42 35.73 -16.52 27.50
C VAL A 42 34.93 -17.19 26.39
N ARG A 43 34.62 -18.49 26.52
CA ARG A 43 33.80 -19.20 25.52
C ARG A 43 32.38 -18.64 25.45
N LEU A 44 31.82 -18.22 26.57
CA LEU A 44 30.49 -17.63 26.63
C LEU A 44 30.49 -16.27 25.93
N GLU A 45 31.48 -15.41 26.22
CA GLU A 45 31.63 -14.10 25.56
C GLU A 45 31.81 -14.24 24.05
N GLU A 46 32.67 -15.16 23.61
CA GLU A 46 32.86 -15.46 22.19
C GLU A 46 31.57 -16.00 21.55
N GLY A 47 30.87 -16.90 22.23
CA GLY A 47 29.60 -17.46 21.78
C GLY A 47 28.49 -16.40 21.68
N LEU A 48 28.40 -15.49 22.64
CA LEU A 48 27.47 -14.37 22.63
C LEU A 48 27.81 -13.39 21.52
N LYS A 49 29.09 -13.06 21.33
CA LYS A 49 29.55 -12.20 20.24
C LYS A 49 29.21 -12.78 18.87
N ALA A 50 29.49 -14.07 18.65
CA ALA A 50 29.16 -14.75 17.41
C ALA A 50 27.64 -14.83 17.17
N THR A 51 26.86 -15.05 18.23
CA THR A 51 25.39 -15.04 18.15
C THR A 51 24.87 -13.66 17.80
N ASN A 52 25.39 -12.61 18.44
CA ASN A 52 25.00 -11.23 18.19
C ASN A 52 25.31 -10.82 16.74
N GLN A 53 26.48 -11.22 16.22
CA GLN A 53 26.83 -11.01 14.81
C GLN A 53 25.85 -11.70 13.86
N LYS A 54 25.51 -12.96 14.10
CA LYS A 54 24.53 -13.68 13.28
C LYS A 54 23.14 -13.03 13.31
N ILE A 55 22.73 -12.52 14.47
CA ILE A 55 21.47 -11.80 14.62
C ILE A 55 21.51 -10.50 13.81
N ASP A 56 22.58 -9.71 13.93
CA ASP A 56 22.74 -8.45 13.20
C ASP A 56 22.75 -8.68 11.68
N ASP A 57 23.53 -9.66 11.21
CA ASP A 57 23.58 -10.05 9.80
C ASP A 57 22.21 -10.54 9.29
N GLY A 58 21.51 -11.36 10.09
CA GLY A 58 20.17 -11.84 9.77
C GLY A 58 19.14 -10.72 9.69
N LEU A 59 19.21 -9.76 10.61
CA LEU A 59 18.34 -8.60 10.64
C LEU A 59 18.62 -7.66 9.46
N ARG A 60 19.88 -7.44 9.11
CA ARG A 60 20.28 -6.65 7.94
C ARG A 60 19.80 -7.29 6.64
N ALA A 61 20.00 -8.61 6.47
CA ALA A 61 19.53 -9.34 5.30
C ALA A 61 18.00 -9.32 5.19
N THR A 62 17.30 -9.42 6.32
CA THR A 62 15.83 -9.33 6.36
C THR A 62 15.35 -7.93 5.99
N ASN A 63 15.95 -6.88 6.57
CA ASN A 63 15.63 -5.50 6.23
C ASN A 63 15.86 -5.20 4.76
N GLN A 64 16.97 -5.68 4.18
CA GLN A 64 17.24 -5.51 2.75
C GLN A 64 16.17 -6.18 1.88
N LYS A 65 15.78 -7.42 2.18
CA LYS A 65 14.70 -8.11 1.44
C LYS A 65 13.36 -7.39 1.55
N ILE A 66 13.04 -6.85 2.72
CA ILE A 66 11.82 -6.08 2.93
C ILE A 66 11.87 -4.80 2.09
N ASP A 67 12.98 -4.06 2.15
CA ASP A 67 13.14 -2.80 1.40
C ASP A 67 13.07 -3.02 -0.12
N ASP A 68 13.77 -4.04 -0.62
CA ASP A 68 13.69 -4.44 -2.03
C ASP A 68 12.27 -4.85 -2.45
N GLY A 69 11.57 -5.60 -1.59
CA GLY A 69 10.19 -6.01 -1.82
C GLY A 69 9.22 -4.82 -1.85
N LEU A 70 9.39 -3.86 -0.93
CA LEU A 70 8.60 -2.63 -0.88
C LEU A 70 8.87 -1.76 -2.11
N LYS A 71 10.13 -1.61 -2.51
CA LYS A 71 10.50 -0.85 -3.70
C LYS A 71 9.90 -1.43 -4.98
N ALA A 72 9.98 -2.75 -5.15
CA ALA A 72 9.37 -3.43 -6.29
C ALA A 72 7.83 -3.29 -6.29
N THR A 73 7.21 -3.31 -5.11
CA THR A 73 5.76 -3.10 -4.97
C THR A 73 5.38 -1.66 -5.31
N ASN A 74 6.11 -0.67 -4.81
CA ASN A 74 5.88 0.74 -5.12
C ASN A 74 6.00 1.01 -6.61
N GLN A 75 7.03 0.47 -7.28
CA GLN A 75 7.18 0.60 -8.73
C GLN A 75 5.96 0.07 -9.49
N ARG A 76 5.44 -1.10 -9.11
CA ARG A 76 4.24 -1.67 -9.73
C ARG A 76 2.99 -0.83 -9.47
N ILE A 77 2.88 -0.23 -8.28
CA ILE A 77 1.78 0.67 -7.94
C ILE A 77 1.88 1.95 -8.78
N ASP A 78 3.07 2.53 -8.91
CA ASP A 78 3.30 3.72 -9.72
C ASP A 78 2.99 3.46 -11.20
N ASP A 79 3.39 2.32 -11.74
CA ASP A 79 3.05 1.89 -13.10
C ASP A 79 1.53 1.76 -13.29
N LEU A 80 0.84 1.16 -12.32
CA LEU A 80 -0.62 0.99 -12.36
C LEU A 80 -1.35 2.33 -12.26
N ILE A 81 -0.90 3.22 -11.37
CA ILE A 81 -1.41 4.59 -11.25
C ILE A 81 -1.19 5.32 -12.58
N GLY A 82 -0.01 5.20 -13.17
CA GLY A 82 0.31 5.76 -14.49
C GLY A 82 -0.65 5.28 -15.57
N LEU A 83 -0.93 3.97 -15.64
CA LEU A 83 -1.91 3.41 -16.58
C LEU A 83 -3.32 3.98 -16.36
N ILE A 84 -3.76 4.07 -15.10
CA ILE A 84 -5.07 4.65 -14.77
C ILE A 84 -5.13 6.12 -15.20
N TYR A 85 -4.07 6.91 -14.97
CA TYR A 85 -4.02 8.30 -15.43
C TYR A 85 -4.09 8.42 -16.95
N VAL A 86 -3.41 7.55 -17.69
CA VAL A 86 -3.48 7.51 -19.16
C VAL A 86 -4.90 7.15 -19.62
N MET A 87 -5.53 6.15 -19.01
CA MET A 87 -6.90 5.74 -19.34
C MET A 87 -7.89 6.89 -19.08
N ILE A 88 -7.81 7.51 -17.89
CA ILE A 88 -8.70 8.60 -17.48
C ILE A 88 -8.49 9.83 -18.36
N SER A 89 -7.23 10.23 -18.63
CA SER A 89 -6.94 11.35 -19.53
C SER A 89 -7.46 11.09 -20.94
N GLY A 90 -7.32 9.87 -21.47
CA GLY A 90 -7.93 9.48 -22.74
C GLY A 90 -9.45 9.63 -22.75
N MET A 91 -10.13 9.21 -21.67
CA MET A 91 -11.58 9.41 -21.52
C MET A 91 -11.96 10.89 -21.47
N PHE A 92 -11.23 11.71 -20.71
CA PHE A 92 -11.47 13.15 -20.64
C PHE A 92 -11.26 13.85 -21.99
N VAL A 93 -10.24 13.43 -22.75
CA VAL A 93 -10.02 13.92 -24.12
C VAL A 93 -11.21 13.57 -25.01
N LEU A 94 -11.72 12.33 -24.95
CA LEU A 94 -12.91 11.93 -25.72
C LEU A 94 -14.14 12.73 -25.32
N VAL A 95 -14.42 12.88 -24.02
CA VAL A 95 -15.58 13.64 -23.54
C VAL A 95 -15.46 15.12 -23.93
N GLY A 96 -14.28 15.70 -23.76
CA GLY A 96 -13.99 17.06 -24.22
C GLY A 96 -14.17 17.22 -25.72
N PHE A 97 -13.71 16.25 -26.52
CA PHE A 97 -13.87 16.22 -27.96
C PHE A 97 -15.34 16.10 -28.39
N ILE A 98 -16.13 15.22 -27.77
CA ILE A 98 -17.57 15.06 -28.05
C ILE A 98 -18.34 16.35 -27.70
N LEU A 99 -18.03 16.98 -26.57
CA LEU A 99 -18.64 18.25 -26.19
C LEU A 99 -18.26 19.39 -27.16
N TRP A 100 -17.06 19.35 -27.74
CA TRP A 100 -16.61 20.28 -28.77
C TRP A 100 -17.27 20.02 -30.14
N ASP A 101 -17.40 18.76 -30.55
CA ASP A 101 -18.05 18.33 -31.80
C ASP A 101 -19.51 18.78 -31.85
N ARG A 102 -20.24 18.66 -30.73
CA ARG A 102 -21.62 19.17 -30.63
C ARG A 102 -21.73 20.66 -30.98
N ARG A 103 -20.78 21.50 -30.55
CA ARG A 103 -20.81 22.95 -30.81
C ARG A 103 -20.47 23.30 -32.26
N THR A 104 -19.71 22.46 -32.96
CA THR A 104 -19.19 22.76 -34.30
C THR A 104 -20.02 22.09 -35.42
N THR A 105 -20.60 20.91 -35.16
CA THR A 105 -21.29 20.10 -36.18
C THR A 105 -22.82 20.22 -36.15
N LEU A 106 -23.44 20.62 -35.01
CA LEU A 106 -24.90 20.84 -34.95
C LEU A 106 -25.35 22.18 -35.56
N ALA A 107 -24.44 23.15 -35.71
CA ALA A 107 -24.79 24.46 -36.26
C ALA A 107 -25.42 24.39 -37.66
N PRO A 108 -24.93 23.58 -38.62
CA PRO A 108 -25.59 23.43 -39.93
C PRO A 108 -26.84 22.53 -39.89
N VAL A 109 -26.84 21.43 -39.13
CA VAL A 109 -27.96 20.46 -39.11
C VAL A 109 -29.24 21.06 -38.54
N VAL A 110 -29.12 21.88 -37.49
CA VAL A 110 -30.27 22.58 -36.88
C VAL A 110 -30.87 23.65 -37.82
N ARG A 111 -30.09 24.19 -38.76
CA ARG A 111 -30.58 25.17 -39.74
C ARG A 111 -31.40 24.49 -40.82
N THR A 112 -30.89 23.37 -41.34
CA THR A 112 -31.57 22.60 -42.41
C THR A 112 -32.91 22.03 -41.94
N THR A 113 -33.01 21.51 -40.71
CA THR A 113 -34.31 21.02 -40.18
C THR A 113 -35.33 22.14 -40.03
N ARG A 114 -34.90 23.30 -39.52
CA ARG A 114 -35.78 24.47 -39.35
C ARG A 114 -36.28 25.02 -40.70
N GLU A 115 -35.46 24.99 -41.74
CA GLU A 115 -35.86 25.38 -43.10
C GLU A 115 -36.87 24.41 -43.72
N LEU A 116 -36.75 23.11 -43.44
CA LEU A 116 -37.70 22.10 -43.90
C LEU A 116 -39.06 22.24 -43.21
N GLU A 117 -39.08 22.50 -41.90
CA GLU A 117 -40.31 22.79 -41.15
C GLU A 117 -41.03 24.04 -41.70
N LEU A 118 -40.28 25.11 -41.98
CA LEU A 118 -40.84 26.34 -42.56
C LEU A 118 -41.38 26.13 -43.98
N ARG A 119 -40.76 25.26 -44.78
CA ARG A 119 -41.27 24.90 -46.11
C ARG A 119 -42.52 24.04 -46.02
N ALA A 120 -42.57 23.10 -45.08
CA ALA A 120 -43.75 22.28 -44.83
C ALA A 120 -44.94 23.13 -44.36
N GLU A 121 -44.72 24.08 -43.44
CA GLU A 121 -45.77 24.99 -42.96
C GLU A 121 -46.31 25.89 -44.09
N LYS A 122 -45.43 26.38 -44.97
CA LYS A 122 -45.83 27.17 -46.15
C LYS A 122 -46.60 26.33 -47.16
N ALA A 123 -46.19 25.09 -47.39
CA ALA A 123 -46.90 24.17 -48.28
C ALA A 123 -48.31 23.88 -47.77
N GLU A 124 -48.47 23.63 -46.46
CA GLU A 124 -49.78 23.39 -45.85
C GLU A 124 -50.71 24.61 -45.96
N LYS A 125 -50.19 25.82 -45.72
CA LYS A 125 -50.97 27.06 -45.90
C LYS A 125 -51.38 27.28 -47.35
N LEU A 126 -50.49 26.97 -48.29
CA LEU A 126 -50.78 27.07 -49.71
C LEU A 126 -51.83 26.05 -50.14
N GLU A 127 -51.74 24.81 -49.66
CA GLU A 127 -52.72 23.76 -49.91
C GLU A 127 -54.11 24.14 -49.39
N ARG A 128 -54.21 24.68 -48.17
CA ARG A 128 -55.48 25.17 -47.61
C ARG A 128 -56.07 26.32 -48.43
N ALA A 129 -55.25 27.30 -48.82
CA ALA A 129 -55.70 28.43 -49.63
C ALA A 129 -56.16 27.99 -51.02
N ILE A 130 -55.47 27.03 -51.64
CA ILE A 130 -55.86 26.47 -52.93
C ILE A 130 -57.14 25.64 -52.79
N LYS A 131 -57.31 24.86 -51.72
CA LYS A 131 -58.52 24.08 -51.45
C LYS A 131 -59.75 24.95 -51.23
N GLU A 132 -59.62 26.02 -50.46
CA GLU A 132 -60.69 27.02 -50.24
C GLU A 132 -61.09 27.73 -51.54
N LYS A 133 -60.11 27.99 -52.42
CA LYS A 133 -60.38 28.58 -53.74
C LYS A 133 -61.01 27.58 -54.71
N ALA A 134 -60.62 26.31 -54.63
CA ALA A 134 -61.11 25.24 -55.51
C ALA A 134 -62.56 24.81 -55.22
N ASP A 135 -63.03 24.93 -53.99
CA ASP A 135 -64.44 24.68 -53.68
C ASP A 135 -65.39 25.72 -54.30
N ASN A 136 -64.86 26.89 -54.67
CA ASN A 136 -65.62 27.97 -55.33
C ASN A 136 -65.54 27.95 -56.86
N ASP A 137 -64.67 27.12 -57.46
CA ASP A 137 -64.44 27.11 -58.92
C ASP A 137 -64.35 25.67 -59.48
N PRO A 138 -65.34 25.22 -60.28
CA PRO A 138 -65.42 23.83 -60.73
C PRO A 138 -64.25 23.37 -61.62
N GLU A 139 -63.64 24.27 -62.41
CA GLU A 139 -62.49 23.92 -63.25
C GLU A 139 -61.21 23.70 -62.42
N LEU A 140 -61.04 24.46 -61.33
CA LEU A 140 -59.87 24.35 -60.46
C LEU A 140 -59.89 23.04 -59.64
N LYS A 141 -61.09 22.58 -59.29
CA LYS A 141 -61.30 21.31 -58.58
C LYS A 141 -60.90 20.09 -59.43
N GLU A 142 -61.21 20.11 -60.72
CA GLU A 142 -60.80 19.05 -61.65
C GLU A 142 -59.28 19.04 -61.88
N ALA A 143 -58.67 20.23 -62.01
CA ALA A 143 -57.22 20.37 -62.14
C ALA A 143 -56.46 19.83 -60.91
N LEU A 144 -56.95 20.08 -59.69
CA LEU A 144 -56.35 19.57 -58.45
C LEU A 144 -56.53 18.05 -58.28
N ARG A 145 -57.67 17.51 -58.71
CA ARG A 145 -57.91 16.06 -58.74
C ARG A 145 -56.97 15.34 -59.72
N HIS A 146 -56.65 15.97 -60.86
CA HIS A 146 -55.65 15.44 -61.78
C HIS A 146 -54.21 15.56 -61.28
N ALA A 147 -53.91 16.57 -60.46
CA ALA A 147 -52.58 16.77 -59.86
C ALA A 147 -52.30 15.90 -58.61
N GLY A 148 -53.28 15.11 -58.14
CA GLY A 148 -53.12 14.20 -56.99
C GLY A 148 -53.09 14.88 -55.62
N LEU A 149 -53.58 16.12 -55.54
CA LEU A 149 -53.67 16.94 -54.32
C LEU A 149 -55.05 16.82 -53.62
N LEU A 150 -55.94 15.95 -54.11
CA LEU A 150 -57.27 15.65 -53.61
C LEU A 150 -57.59 14.16 -53.68
#